data_AF-A0A2V6R6G1-F1
#
_entry.id   AF-A0A2V6R6G1-F1
#
_cell.length_a   1.000
_cell.length_b   1.000
_cell.length_c   1.000
_cell.angle_alpha   90.00
_cell.angle_beta   90.00
_cell.angle_gamma   90.00
#
_symmetry.space_group_name_H-M   'P 1'
#
loop_
_entity.id
_entity.type
_entity.pdbx_description
1 polymer ?
#
loop_
_entity_poly.entity_id
_entity_poly.type
_entity_poly.pdbx_seq_one_letter_code
_entity_poly.pdbx_strand_id
1 'polypeptide(L)'
;MDRRASIVVLLLGALLSLAPLAHASPPDATWIPGFYDHADYDDVVLAVTSAVTVFESAVMDPVGPVTRCLGPILPSGPRTVSPHPLESRSTRAPPSRLA
;
A
#
# COMPACT_ATOMS: atom_id res chain seq x y z
N MET A 1 -9.33 25.79 31.38
CA MET A 1 -8.55 25.77 30.12
C MET A 1 -9.55 25.57 28.99
N ASP A 2 -9.47 26.40 27.95
CA ASP A 2 -10.36 26.24 26.80
C ASP A 2 -10.13 24.88 26.14
N ARG A 3 -11.20 24.22 25.68
CA ARG A 3 -11.13 22.89 25.04
C ARG A 3 -10.09 22.85 23.92
N ARG A 4 -9.96 23.94 23.17
CA ARG A 4 -8.97 24.13 22.11
C ARG A 4 -7.54 24.13 22.66
N ALA A 5 -7.28 24.86 23.74
CA ALA A 5 -5.97 24.92 24.37
C ALA A 5 -5.55 23.53 24.90
N SER A 6 -6.47 22.79 25.51
CA SER A 6 -6.20 21.41 25.96
C SER A 6 -5.86 20.48 24.79
N ILE A 7 -6.57 20.57 23.66
CA ILE A 7 -6.26 19.78 22.46
C ILE A 7 -4.88 20.14 21.89
N VAL A 8 -4.55 21.43 21.83
CA VAL A 8 -3.24 21.89 21.34
C VAL A 8 -2.11 21.38 22.23
N VAL A 9 -2.26 21.46 23.56
CA VAL A 9 -1.26 20.95 24.50
C VAL A 9 -1.10 19.43 24.36
N LEU A 10 -2.20 18.69 24.22
CA LEU A 10 -2.15 17.25 24.01
C LEU A 10 -1.44 16.88 22.70
N LEU A 11 -1.77 17.55 21.60
CA LEU A 11 -1.14 17.32 20.30
C LEU A 11 0.36 17.64 20.32
N LEU A 12 0.74 18.78 20.89
CA LEU A 12 2.14 19.16 21.01
C LEU A 12 2.91 18.18 21.89
N GLY A 13 2.34 17.79 23.04
CA GLY A 13 2.92 16.79 23.93
C GLY A 13 3.13 15.46 23.21
N ALA A 14 2.12 14.98 22.47
CA ALA A 14 2.21 13.75 21.68
C ALA A 14 3.34 13.86 20.65
N LEU A 15 3.31 14.87 19.78
CA LEU A 15 4.31 15.07 18.71
C LEU A 15 5.74 15.17 19.24
N LEU A 16 5.94 15.89 20.35
CA LEU A 16 7.25 16.03 20.98
C LEU A 16 7.73 14.74 21.65
N SER A 17 6.80 13.91 22.14
CA SER A 17 7.13 12.63 22.79
C SER A 17 7.39 11.49 21.81
N LEU A 18 6.90 11.57 20.56
CA LEU A 18 6.99 10.47 19.59
C LEU A 18 8.42 10.00 19.33
N ALA A 19 9.34 10.93 19.05
CA ALA A 19 10.74 10.60 18.76
C ALA A 19 11.50 9.96 19.95
N PRO A 20 11.50 10.53 21.16
CA PRO A 20 12.19 9.91 22.29
C PRO A 20 11.57 8.56 22.70
N LEU A 21 10.26 8.37 22.53
CA LEU A 21 9.63 7.06 22.76
C LEU A 21 10.03 6.05 21.69
N ALA A 22 10.11 6.45 20.41
CA ALA A 22 10.54 5.57 19.32
C ALA A 22 12.00 5.12 19.44
N HIS A 23 12.83 5.93 20.10
CA HIS A 23 14.24 5.62 20.37
C HIS A 23 14.48 5.11 21.81
N ALA A 24 13.42 4.83 22.57
CA ALA A 24 13.55 4.22 23.89
C ALA A 24 14.16 2.81 23.76
N SER A 25 14.85 2.34 24.81
CA SER A 25 15.77 1.20 24.71
C SER A 25 15.15 -0.16 25.07
N PRO A 26 15.43 -1.23 24.27
CA PRO A 26 16.07 -1.19 22.97
C PRO A 26 15.10 -0.63 21.90
N PRO A 27 15.57 0.19 20.96
CA PRO A 27 14.75 0.59 19.82
C PRO A 27 14.32 -0.64 19.03
N ASP A 28 13.16 -0.57 18.39
CA ASP A 28 12.69 -1.65 17.52
C ASP A 28 13.74 -1.96 16.44
N ALA A 29 13.88 -3.24 16.11
CA ALA A 29 14.80 -3.68 15.07
C ALA A 29 14.44 -3.00 13.74
N THR A 30 15.44 -2.38 13.11
CA THR A 30 15.25 -1.71 11.83
C THR A 30 15.02 -2.72 10.70
N TRP A 31 15.48 -3.96 10.85
CA TRP A 31 15.32 -5.05 9.89
C TRP A 31 15.21 -6.41 10.59
N ILE A 32 14.26 -7.23 10.15
CA ILE A 32 13.99 -8.60 10.60
C ILE A 32 14.05 -9.51 9.36
N PRO A 33 14.92 -10.53 9.32
CA PRO A 33 14.99 -11.47 8.20
C PRO A 33 13.65 -12.16 7.94
N GLY A 34 13.25 -12.30 6.67
CA GLY A 34 12.00 -12.95 6.27
C GLY A 34 10.73 -12.10 6.42
N PHE A 35 10.81 -10.92 7.04
CA PHE A 35 9.66 -10.04 7.21
C PHE A 35 9.70 -8.82 6.28
N TYR A 36 10.90 -8.32 5.97
CA TYR A 36 11.10 -7.12 5.13
C TYR A 36 11.91 -7.40 3.86
N ASP A 37 12.00 -8.65 3.44
CA ASP A 37 12.77 -9.09 2.26
C ASP A 37 11.94 -9.11 0.96
N HIS A 38 10.73 -8.53 0.98
CA HIS A 38 9.79 -8.50 -0.14
C HIS A 38 9.30 -9.91 -0.55
N ALA A 39 9.36 -10.88 0.36
CA ALA A 39 8.88 -12.25 0.15
C ALA A 39 7.52 -12.51 0.83
N ASP A 40 6.66 -11.48 0.91
CA ASP A 40 5.30 -11.57 1.48
C ASP A 40 4.21 -11.92 0.45
N TYR A 41 4.62 -12.27 -0.77
CA TYR A 41 3.76 -12.76 -1.86
C TYR A 41 2.76 -11.76 -2.44
N ASP A 42 3.00 -10.45 -2.25
CA ASP A 42 2.22 -9.40 -2.93
C ASP A 42 2.27 -9.55 -4.47
N ASP A 43 3.38 -10.06 -5.00
CA ASP A 43 3.56 -10.39 -6.42
C ASP A 43 2.63 -11.51 -6.90
N VAL A 44 2.43 -12.55 -6.07
CA VAL A 44 1.48 -13.63 -6.34
C VAL A 44 0.04 -13.12 -6.30
N VAL A 45 -0.32 -12.30 -5.30
CA VAL A 45 -1.66 -11.68 -5.24
C VAL A 45 -1.91 -10.81 -6.47
N LEU A 46 -0.91 -10.02 -6.87
CA LEU A 46 -0.97 -9.22 -8.09
C LEU A 46 -1.11 -10.09 -9.35
N ALA A 47 -0.39 -11.22 -9.43
CA ALA A 47 -0.48 -12.17 -10.54
C ALA A 47 -1.87 -12.82 -10.63
N VAL A 48 -2.44 -13.26 -9.50
CA VAL A 48 -3.78 -13.88 -9.46
C VAL A 48 -4.85 -12.86 -9.85
N THR A 49 -4.83 -11.67 -9.25
CA THR A 49 -5.82 -10.62 -9.54
C THR A 49 -5.71 -10.09 -10.97
N SER A 50 -4.50 -9.95 -11.51
CA SER A 50 -4.30 -9.59 -12.93
C SER A 50 -4.76 -10.70 -13.87
N ALA A 51 -4.53 -11.97 -13.56
CA ALA A 51 -5.04 -13.08 -14.36
C ALA A 51 -6.59 -13.08 -14.39
N VAL A 52 -7.24 -12.97 -13.22
CA VAL A 52 -8.71 -12.94 -13.12
C VAL A 52 -9.31 -11.74 -13.88
N THR A 53 -8.72 -10.56 -13.77
CA THR A 53 -9.18 -9.37 -14.52
C THR A 53 -8.95 -9.49 -16.03
N VAL A 54 -7.90 -10.17 -16.47
CA VAL A 54 -7.69 -10.50 -17.90
C VAL A 54 -8.76 -11.47 -18.40
N PHE A 55 -9.17 -12.46 -17.60
CA PHE A 55 -10.25 -13.38 -17.98
C PHE A 55 -11.63 -12.71 -18.02
N GLU A 56 -11.92 -11.72 -17.17
CA GLU A 56 -13.16 -10.94 -17.23
C GLU A 56 -13.19 -9.98 -18.43
N SER A 57 -12.03 -9.48 -18.87
CA SER A 57 -11.89 -8.63 -20.07
C SER A 57 -11.97 -9.43 -21.38
N ALA A 58 -11.71 -10.74 -21.32
CA ALA A 58 -11.95 -11.64 -22.44
C ALA A 58 -13.45 -11.93 -22.56
N VAL A 59 -14.12 -11.07 -23.32
CA VAL A 59 -15.48 -11.22 -23.88
C VAL A 59 -16.05 -12.64 -23.72
N MET A 60 -16.81 -12.87 -22.64
CA MET A 60 -17.81 -13.92 -22.64
C MET A 60 -18.97 -13.42 -23.51
N ASP A 61 -19.36 -14.23 -24.49
CA ASP A 61 -20.61 -14.06 -25.23
C ASP A 61 -21.77 -13.84 -24.24
N PRO A 62 -22.60 -12.78 -24.41
CA PRO A 62 -23.59 -12.41 -23.40
C PRO A 62 -24.80 -13.36 -23.45
N VAL A 63 -24.88 -14.30 -22.52
CA VAL A 63 -26.16 -14.95 -22.19
C VAL A 63 -26.90 -14.06 -21.18
N GLY A 64 -27.76 -13.18 -21.72
CA GLY A 64 -28.90 -12.57 -21.03
C GLY A 64 -28.64 -11.27 -20.24
N PRO A 65 -29.57 -10.29 -20.26
CA PRO A 65 -29.35 -8.99 -19.63
C PRO A 65 -29.59 -9.05 -18.11
N VAL A 66 -28.55 -8.75 -17.32
CA VAL A 66 -28.74 -8.24 -15.95
C VAL A 66 -28.55 -6.73 -16.00
N THR A 67 -29.67 -6.01 -16.01
CA THR A 67 -29.65 -4.54 -15.99
C THR A 67 -29.20 -4.05 -14.62
N ARG A 68 -27.94 -3.60 -14.53
CA ARG A 68 -27.47 -2.76 -13.41
C ARG A 68 -27.05 -1.42 -14.00
N CYS A 69 -27.80 -0.36 -13.70
CA CYS A 69 -27.46 1.00 -14.12
C CYS A 69 -26.21 1.46 -13.35
N LEU A 70 -25.04 1.29 -13.95
CA LEU A 70 -23.82 2.00 -13.58
C LEU A 70 -23.74 3.23 -14.52
N GLY A 71 -23.52 4.41 -13.96
CA GLY A 71 -23.40 5.66 -14.72
C GLY A 71 -22.34 5.55 -15.83
N PRO A 72 -22.36 6.45 -16.84
CA PRO A 72 -21.47 6.34 -17.99
C PRO A 72 -20.01 6.49 -17.54
N ILE A 73 -19.30 5.37 -17.46
CA ILE A 73 -17.84 5.34 -17.42
C ILE A 73 -17.41 5.54 -18.86
N LEU A 74 -16.86 6.70 -19.19
CA LEU A 74 -16.27 6.92 -20.50
C LEU A 74 -15.13 5.89 -20.68
N PRO A 75 -15.17 5.02 -21.71
CA PRO A 75 -14.12 4.05 -21.93
C PRO A 75 -12.83 4.82 -22.19
N SER A 76 -11.91 4.77 -21.22
CA SER A 76 -10.54 5.15 -21.51
C SER A 76 -10.03 4.10 -22.49
N GLY A 77 -9.63 4.51 -23.71
CA GLY A 77 -9.08 3.59 -24.72
C GLY A 77 -7.93 2.75 -24.16
N PRO A 78 -7.46 1.70 -24.88
CA PRO A 78 -6.44 0.78 -24.39
C PRO A 78 -5.23 1.57 -23.92
N ARG A 79 -5.14 1.77 -22.61
CA ARG A 79 -3.99 2.41 -21.99
C ARG A 79 -3.02 1.28 -21.79
N THR A 80 -1.93 1.31 -22.55
CA THR A 80 -0.75 0.53 -22.24
C THR A 80 -0.29 1.01 -20.87
N VAL A 81 -0.77 0.35 -19.81
CA VAL A 81 -0.21 0.52 -18.48
C VAL A 81 1.13 -0.18 -18.57
N SER A 82 2.19 0.60 -18.80
CA SER A 82 3.52 0.13 -18.49
C SER A 82 3.47 -0.32 -17.03
N PRO A 83 3.77 -1.60 -16.71
CA PRO A 83 4.05 -1.98 -15.34
C PRO A 83 5.38 -1.32 -15.01
N HIS A 84 5.37 0.00 -14.80
CA HIS A 84 6.40 0.61 -14.00
C HIS A 84 6.20 -0.01 -12.64
N PRO A 85 7.16 -0.81 -12.14
CA PRO A 85 7.18 -1.11 -10.72
C PRO A 85 7.09 0.27 -10.08
N LEU A 86 6.03 0.52 -9.31
CA LEU A 86 6.08 1.63 -8.38
C LEU A 86 7.35 1.34 -7.59
N GLU A 87 8.37 2.18 -7.76
CA GLU A 87 9.59 2.13 -6.97
C GLU A 87 9.12 2.02 -5.52
N SER A 88 9.14 0.79 -5.02
CA SER A 88 8.75 0.53 -3.65
C SER A 88 9.91 1.12 -2.90
N ARG A 89 9.72 2.36 -2.40
CA ARG A 89 10.70 3.03 -1.54
C ARG A 89 11.07 1.98 -0.53
N SER A 90 12.27 1.40 -0.70
CA SER A 90 12.66 0.21 0.03
C SER A 90 12.67 0.60 1.49
N THR A 91 11.55 0.34 2.16
CA THR A 91 11.30 1.03 3.43
C THR A 91 12.27 0.48 4.47
N ARG A 92 12.75 -0.76 4.26
CA ARG A 92 13.73 -1.47 5.09
C ARG A 92 14.49 -2.52 4.26
N ALA A 93 15.30 -2.10 3.27
CA ALA A 93 16.27 -3.00 2.65
C ALA A 93 17.15 -3.67 3.71
N PRO A 94 17.68 -4.88 3.46
CA PRO A 94 18.65 -5.49 4.36
C PRO A 94 19.81 -4.52 4.64
N PRO A 95 20.34 -4.48 5.88
CA PRO A 95 21.46 -3.61 6.21
C PRO A 95 22.62 -3.91 5.27
N SER A 96 23.31 -2.85 4.80
CA SER A 96 24.51 -3.01 3.99
C SER A 96 25.54 -3.79 4.79
N ARG A 97 26.15 -4.81 4.17
CA ARG A 97 27.32 -5.45 4.76
C ARG A 97 28.43 -4.40 4.76
N LEU A 98 28.75 -3.84 5.92
CA LEU A 98 29.99 -3.07 6.12
C LEU A 98 31.15 -4.02 5.77
N ALA A 99 31.85 -3.70 4.69
CA ALA A 99 33.14 -4.28 4.33
C ALA A 99 34.25 -3.56 5.10
#